data_AF-A0A1E9EIC5-F1
#
_entry.id   AF-A0A1E9EIC5-F1
#
_cell.length_a   1.000
_cell.length_b   1.000
_cell.length_c   1.000
_cell.angle_alpha   90.00
_cell.angle_beta   90.00
_cell.angle_gamma   90.00
#
_symmetry.space_group_name_H-M   'P 1'
#
loop_
_entity.id
_entity.type
_entity.pdbx_description
1 polymer ?
#
loop_
_entity_poly.entity_id
_entity_poly.type
_entity_poly.pdbx_seq_one_letter_code
_entity_poly.pdbx_strand_id
1 'polypeptide(L)'
;MEKLEEIHKEILNRNMDILKDFSLLYCLIEKVKDYTTHKLLKLKNDLWLEEDEKEVTKKDFKDRMKFTGFYVFSESANFYFDDSNLFLGHTIEVTVN
;
A
#
# COMPACT_ATOMS: atom_id res chain seq x y z
N MET A 1 3.64 42.05 -16.20
CA MET A 1 3.10 40.75 -16.63
C MET A 1 4.07 39.63 -16.33
N GLU A 2 5.34 39.75 -16.73
CA GLU A 2 6.43 38.78 -16.46
C GLU A 2 6.50 38.26 -15.01
N LYS A 3 6.48 39.14 -14.00
CA LYS A 3 6.50 38.75 -12.57
C LYS A 3 5.30 37.89 -12.15
N LEU A 4 4.13 38.09 -12.74
CA LEU A 4 2.94 37.31 -12.41
C LEU A 4 3.03 35.89 -12.99
N GLU A 5 3.58 35.75 -14.19
CA GLU A 5 3.83 34.45 -14.84
C GLU A 5 4.90 33.65 -14.09
N GLU A 6 5.95 34.32 -13.61
CA GLU A 6 7.00 33.71 -12.79
C GLU A 6 6.45 33.16 -11.46
N ILE A 7 5.66 33.95 -10.74
CA ILE A 7 4.96 33.50 -9.52
C ILE A 7 4.04 32.31 -9.81
N HIS A 8 3.31 32.33 -10.93
CA HIS A 8 2.42 31.23 -11.31
C HIS A 8 3.19 29.93 -11.55
N LYS A 9 4.35 30.02 -12.20
CA LYS A 9 5.23 28.88 -12.49
C LYS A 9 5.86 28.32 -11.21
N GLU A 10 6.28 29.18 -10.28
CA GLU A 10 6.78 28.74 -8.97
C GLU A 10 5.71 28.01 -8.16
N ILE A 11 4.48 28.53 -8.11
CA ILE A 11 3.35 27.88 -7.42
C ILE A 11 3.07 26.51 -8.05
N LEU A 12 3.01 26.42 -9.38
CA LEU A 12 2.76 25.16 -10.07
C LEU A 12 3.86 24.14 -9.79
N ASN A 13 5.13 24.55 -9.84
CA ASN A 13 6.25 23.65 -9.57
C ASN A 13 6.22 23.10 -8.14
N ARG A 14 5.97 23.95 -7.14
CA ARG A 14 5.84 23.51 -5.73
C ARG A 14 4.69 22.52 -5.55
N ASN A 15 3.55 22.77 -6.20
CA ASN A 15 2.41 21.86 -6.16
C ASN A 15 2.75 20.51 -6.81
N MET A 16 3.47 20.52 -7.92
CA MET A 16 3.91 19.30 -8.60
C MET A 16 4.88 18.47 -7.75
N ASP A 17 5.76 19.10 -6.99
CA ASP A 17 6.68 18.39 -6.09
C ASP A 17 5.93 17.71 -4.93
N ILE A 18 4.95 18.40 -4.33
CA ILE A 18 4.05 17.78 -3.33
C ILE A 18 3.31 16.58 -3.94
N LEU A 19 2.78 16.71 -5.16
CA LEU A 19 2.08 15.61 -5.84
C LEU A 19 3.00 14.42 -6.17
N LYS A 20 4.29 14.66 -6.46
CA LYS A 20 5.28 13.59 -6.65
C LYS A 20 5.45 12.78 -5.39
N ASP A 21 5.51 13.41 -4.21
CA ASP A 21 5.64 12.70 -2.93
C ASP A 21 4.44 11.77 -2.68
N PHE A 22 3.22 12.21 -3.01
CA PHE A 22 2.03 11.35 -2.97
C PHE A 22 2.13 10.18 -3.95
N SER A 23 2.63 10.41 -5.17
CA SER A 23 2.81 9.33 -6.15
C SER A 23 3.87 8.33 -5.70
N LEU A 24 4.95 8.78 -5.06
CA LEU A 24 6.00 7.90 -4.55
C LEU A 24 5.49 7.06 -3.38
N LEU A 25 4.74 7.67 -2.45
CA LEU A 25 4.11 6.97 -1.35
C LEU A 25 3.13 5.91 -1.85
N TYR A 26 2.27 6.26 -2.82
CA TYR A 26 1.35 5.31 -3.45
C TYR A 26 2.09 4.14 -4.10
N CYS A 27 3.12 4.42 -4.89
CA CYS A 27 3.96 3.40 -5.51
C CYS A 27 4.63 2.49 -4.48
N LEU A 28 5.07 3.04 -3.34
CA LEU A 28 5.65 2.25 -2.25
C LEU A 28 4.62 1.34 -1.61
N ILE A 29 3.43 1.85 -1.28
CA ILE A 29 2.32 1.07 -0.73
C ILE A 29 1.97 -0.10 -1.66
N GLU A 30 1.86 0.15 -2.97
CA GLU A 30 1.55 -0.88 -3.96
C GLU A 30 2.63 -1.97 -4.04
N LYS A 31 3.92 -1.59 -3.97
CA LYS A 31 5.03 -2.56 -3.91
C LYS A 31 4.98 -3.42 -2.66
N VAL A 32 4.68 -2.82 -1.50
CA VAL A 32 4.51 -3.55 -0.24
C VAL A 32 3.33 -4.52 -0.37
N LYS A 33 2.19 -4.08 -0.92
CA LYS A 33 1.03 -4.96 -1.19
C LYS A 33 1.39 -6.13 -2.11
N ASP A 34 2.15 -5.87 -3.18
CA ASP A 34 2.58 -6.92 -4.12
C ASP A 34 3.48 -7.96 -3.44
N TYR A 35 4.43 -7.49 -2.62
CA TYR A 35 5.31 -8.35 -1.84
C TYR A 35 4.50 -9.23 -0.86
N THR A 36 3.61 -8.60 -0.08
CA THR A 36 2.77 -9.30 0.89
C THR A 36 1.86 -10.31 0.23
N THR A 37 1.23 -9.95 -0.88
CA THR A 37 0.39 -10.87 -1.66
C THR A 37 1.19 -12.07 -2.12
N HIS A 38 2.40 -11.85 -2.67
CA HIS A 38 3.25 -12.96 -3.11
C HIS A 38 3.65 -13.90 -1.96
N LYS A 39 3.90 -13.36 -0.77
CA LYS A 39 4.31 -14.14 0.42
C LYS A 39 3.16 -14.90 1.07
N LEU A 40 1.99 -14.27 1.21
CA LEU A 40 0.89 -14.78 2.03
C LEU A 40 -0.20 -15.52 1.24
N LEU A 41 -0.26 -15.37 -0.09
CA LEU A 41 -1.27 -16.03 -0.91
C LEU A 41 -1.27 -17.55 -0.75
N LYS A 42 -0.08 -18.16 -0.77
CA LYS A 42 0.06 -19.60 -0.56
C LYS A 42 -0.42 -20.01 0.83
N LEU A 43 -0.03 -19.26 1.86
CA LEU A 43 -0.50 -19.51 3.23
C LEU A 43 -2.03 -19.44 3.32
N LYS A 44 -2.65 -18.45 2.66
CA LYS A 44 -4.11 -18.33 2.60
C LYS A 44 -4.73 -19.58 2.00
N ASN A 45 -4.33 -19.94 0.78
CA ASN A 45 -4.97 -21.04 0.05
C ASN A 45 -4.65 -22.43 0.63
N ASP A 46 -3.48 -22.62 1.25
CA ASP A 46 -3.09 -23.94 1.75
C ASP A 46 -3.60 -24.23 3.16
N LEU A 47 -3.72 -23.21 4.02
CA LEU A 47 -3.93 -23.41 5.48
C LEU A 47 -5.05 -22.57 6.09
N TRP A 48 -5.53 -21.53 5.41
CA TRP A 48 -6.51 -20.58 5.96
C TRP A 48 -7.78 -20.47 5.10
N LEU A 49 -7.99 -21.36 4.13
CA LEU A 49 -9.30 -21.48 3.48
C LEU A 49 -10.31 -22.06 4.46
N GLU A 50 -11.46 -21.40 4.58
CA GLU A 50 -12.62 -21.97 5.25
C GLU A 50 -13.24 -23.07 4.39
N GLU A 51 -14.02 -23.98 5.00
CA GLU A 51 -14.53 -25.21 4.35
C GLU A 51 -15.28 -24.97 3.03
N ASP A 52 -15.98 -23.82 2.91
CA ASP A 52 -16.75 -23.42 1.74
C ASP A 52 -16.11 -22.25 0.95
N GLU A 53 -14.91 -21.80 1.35
CA GLU A 53 -14.21 -20.72 0.67
C GLU A 53 -13.45 -21.24 -0.56
N LYS A 54 -13.62 -20.56 -1.69
CA LYS A 54 -12.84 -20.85 -2.90
C LYS A 54 -11.43 -20.28 -2.75
N GLU A 55 -10.46 -20.93 -3.39
CA GLU A 55 -9.11 -20.39 -3.53
C GLU A 55 -9.14 -18.92 -3.96
N VAL A 56 -8.40 -18.10 -3.22
CA VAL A 56 -8.27 -16.67 -3.48
C VAL A 56 -7.26 -16.48 -4.61
N THR A 57 -7.58 -15.66 -5.60
CA THR A 57 -6.62 -15.31 -6.66
C THR A 57 -5.64 -14.24 -6.19
N LYS A 58 -4.48 -14.12 -6.84
CA LYS A 58 -3.53 -13.03 -6.55
C LYS A 58 -4.18 -11.64 -6.62
N LYS A 59 -5.04 -11.43 -7.63
CA LYS A 59 -5.75 -10.16 -7.82
C LYS A 59 -6.72 -9.92 -6.67
N ASP A 60 -7.55 -10.90 -6.32
CA ASP A 60 -8.54 -10.74 -5.25
C ASP A 60 -7.89 -10.53 -3.89
N PHE A 61 -6.79 -11.25 -3.61
CA PHE A 61 -6.02 -11.06 -2.38
C PHE A 61 -5.49 -9.62 -2.28
N LYS A 62 -4.86 -9.12 -3.34
CA LYS A 62 -4.32 -7.75 -3.39
C LYS A 62 -5.43 -6.69 -3.31
N ASP A 63 -6.55 -6.91 -3.97
CA ASP A 63 -7.69 -5.98 -3.98
C ASP A 63 -8.37 -5.92 -2.60
N ARG A 64 -8.40 -7.02 -1.85
CA ARG A 64 -8.95 -7.09 -0.47
C ARG A 64 -8.04 -6.43 0.57
N MET A 65 -6.72 -6.43 0.37
CA MET A 65 -5.79 -5.72 1.25
C MET A 65 -6.00 -4.20 1.17
N LYS A 66 -6.50 -3.60 2.25
CA LYS A 66 -6.74 -2.16 2.36
C LYS A 66 -5.65 -1.53 3.21
N PHE A 67 -4.91 -0.59 2.63
CA PHE A 67 -3.92 0.17 3.38
C PHE A 67 -4.60 1.01 4.46
N THR A 68 -4.20 0.84 5.72
CA THR A 68 -4.75 1.57 6.85
C THR A 68 -3.80 2.64 7.38
N GLY A 69 -2.49 2.43 7.23
CA GLY A 69 -1.49 3.40 7.62
C GLY A 69 -0.10 2.80 7.70
N PHE A 70 0.86 3.62 8.12
CA PHE A 70 2.23 3.20 8.33
C PHE A 70 2.88 4.02 9.44
N TYR A 71 3.87 3.44 10.11
CA TYR A 71 4.74 4.12 11.06
C TYR A 71 6.18 4.03 10.57
N VAL A 72 6.90 5.15 10.63
CA VAL A 72 8.32 5.22 10.25
C VAL A 72 9.15 5.37 11.51
N PHE A 73 10.16 4.53 11.63
CA PHE A 73 11.19 4.52 12.67
C PHE A 73 12.53 4.97 12.07
N SER A 74 13.59 5.05 12.88
CA SER A 74 14.91 5.51 12.42
C SER A 74 15.53 4.64 11.33
N GLU A 75 15.21 3.34 11.30
CA GLU A 75 15.82 2.35 10.38
C GLU A 75 14.79 1.46 9.68
N SER A 76 13.49 1.70 9.89
CA SER A 76 12.44 0.86 9.31
C SER A 76 11.13 1.59 9.15
N ALA A 77 10.21 0.99 8.41
CA ALA A 77 8.82 1.41 8.34
C ALA A 77 7.89 0.20 8.43
N ASN A 78 6.87 0.29 9.27
CA ASN A 78 5.83 -0.72 9.40
C ASN A 78 4.59 -0.25 8.64
N PHE A 79 4.15 -1.05 7.68
CA PHE A 79 2.91 -0.84 6.93
C PHE A 79 1.82 -1.75 7.47
N TYR A 80 0.62 -1.20 7.62
CA TYR A 80 -0.53 -1.92 8.13
C TYR A 80 -1.62 -2.01 7.06
N PHE A 81 -2.19 -3.20 6.93
CA PHE A 81 -3.28 -3.48 6.02
C PHE A 81 -4.42 -4.18 6.76
N ASP A 82 -5.63 -3.67 6.59
CA ASP A 82 -6.85 -4.44 6.87
C ASP A 82 -6.94 -5.53 5.80
N ASP A 83 -6.99 -6.78 6.24
CA ASP A 83 -6.98 -7.95 5.38
C ASP A 83 -8.36 -8.26 4.77
N SER A 84 -9.40 -7.50 5.15
CA SER A 84 -10.79 -7.74 4.75
C SER A 84 -11.21 -9.20 4.88
N ASN A 85 -10.89 -9.81 6.01
CA ASN A 85 -11.23 -11.17 6.39
C ASN A 85 -10.46 -12.27 5.62
N LEU A 86 -9.33 -11.93 4.98
CA LEU A 86 -8.45 -12.95 4.39
C LEU A 86 -7.95 -13.94 5.45
N PHE A 87 -7.61 -13.45 6.65
CA PHE A 87 -7.16 -14.23 7.79
C PHE A 87 -8.05 -13.95 9.00
N LEU A 88 -9.37 -14.11 8.88
CA LEU A 88 -10.31 -13.96 10.01
C LEU A 88 -10.29 -12.56 10.67
N GLY A 89 -10.07 -11.51 9.88
CA GLY A 89 -10.18 -10.11 10.31
C GLY A 89 -8.94 -9.58 11.03
N HIS A 90 -7.77 -10.19 10.78
CA HIS A 90 -6.51 -9.71 11.34
C HIS A 90 -5.98 -8.51 10.55
N THR A 91 -5.09 -7.75 11.20
CA THR A 91 -4.28 -6.75 10.49
C THR A 91 -2.99 -7.42 10.01
N ILE A 92 -2.63 -7.19 8.74
CA ILE A 92 -1.34 -7.61 8.22
C ILE A 92 -0.34 -6.48 8.45
N GLU A 93 0.71 -6.76 9.22
CA GLU A 93 1.84 -5.87 9.42
C GLU A 93 3.01 -6.29 8.53
N VAL A 94 3.64 -5.31 7.88
CA VAL A 94 4.80 -5.53 7.02
C VAL A 94 5.89 -4.54 7.39
N THR A 95 7.00 -5.05 7.91
CA THR A 95 8.19 -4.25 8.20
C THR A 95 9.09 -4.19 6.97
N VAL A 96 9.47 -2.97 6.60
CA VAL A 96 10.46 -2.65 5.56
C VAL A 96 11.68 -2.06 6.27
N ASN A 97 12.87 -2.63 6.03
CA ASN A 97 14.16 -2.16 6.53
C ASN A 97 15.05 -1.72 5.36
#